data_AF-A0A1J1HEI8-F1
#
_entry.id   AF-A0A1J1HEI8-F1
#
_cell.length_a   1.000
_cell.length_b   1.000
_cell.length_c   1.000
_cell.angle_alpha   90.00
_cell.angle_beta   90.00
_cell.angle_gamma   90.00
#
_symmetry.space_group_name_H-M   'P 1'
#
loop_
_entity.id
_entity.type
_entity.pdbx_description
1 polymer ?
#
loop_
_entity_poly.entity_id
_entity_poly.type
_entity_poly.pdbx_seq_one_letter_code
_entity_poly.pdbx_strand_id
1 'polypeptide(L)'
;MNEKCDEIKLKYYTCLNNSKRNPKKCKNIEDELRTCSKKTGESYCIDEINNLMNCSRSPDPSSCAKEFLLFRECNRPDGPHIVIEDNKYVITKEHLDKYNVNDSTIGSVEAPERNNSNTVSFLEKMKATLHLKNFKEKFVAYKW
;
A
#
# COMPACT_ATOMS: atom_id res chain seq x y z
N MET A 1 -14.76 -13.61 19.79
CA MET A 1 -15.59 -12.55 19.20
C MET A 1 -16.48 -11.98 20.29
N ASN A 2 -16.43 -10.68 20.51
CA ASN A 2 -17.17 -10.00 21.58
C ASN A 2 -18.32 -9.23 20.92
N GLU A 3 -19.54 -9.77 20.94
CA GLU A 3 -20.71 -9.24 20.20
C GLU A 3 -20.87 -7.72 20.35
N LYS A 4 -20.58 -7.21 21.55
CA LYS A 4 -20.61 -5.77 21.86
C LYS A 4 -19.60 -4.94 21.03
N CYS A 5 -18.42 -5.46 20.74
CA CYS A 5 -17.41 -4.77 19.93
C CYS A 5 -17.77 -4.78 18.43
N ASP A 6 -18.41 -5.84 17.94
CA ASP A 6 -18.92 -5.89 16.57
C ASP A 6 -20.07 -4.89 16.35
N GLU A 7 -20.94 -4.72 17.35
CA GLU A 7 -21.97 -3.67 17.34
C GLU A 7 -21.36 -2.26 17.31
N ILE A 8 -20.32 -2.00 18.11
CA ILE A 8 -19.62 -0.71 18.13
C ILE A 8 -18.95 -0.45 16.77
N LYS A 9 -18.31 -1.47 16.18
CA LYS A 9 -17.73 -1.41 14.84
C LYS A 9 -18.78 -1.05 13.79
N LEU A 10 -19.96 -1.68 13.83
CA LEU A 10 -21.05 -1.36 12.92
C LEU A 10 -21.52 0.10 13.11
N LYS A 11 -21.72 0.54 14.36
CA LYS A 11 -22.09 1.93 14.68
C LYS A 11 -21.06 2.93 14.16
N TYR A 12 -19.77 2.60 14.25
CA TYR A 12 -18.71 3.45 13.71
C TYR A 12 -18.83 3.62 12.19
N TYR A 13 -19.00 2.53 11.44
CA TYR A 13 -19.21 2.61 9.99
C TYR A 13 -20.49 3.35 9.61
N THR A 14 -21.59 3.12 10.33
CA THR A 14 -22.84 3.87 10.13
C THR A 14 -22.62 5.36 10.35
N CYS A 15 -21.92 5.74 11.42
CA CYS A 15 -21.58 7.14 11.67
C CYS A 15 -20.69 7.73 10.57
N LEU A 16 -19.68 6.99 10.11
CA LEU A 16 -18.83 7.44 9.00
C LEU A 16 -19.64 7.68 7.72
N ASN A 17 -20.55 6.79 7.37
CA ASN A 17 -21.41 6.97 6.20
C ASN A 17 -22.31 8.21 6.34
N ASN A 18 -22.95 8.38 7.50
CA ASN A 18 -23.83 9.53 7.77
C ASN A 18 -23.08 10.86 7.84
N SER A 19 -21.83 10.84 8.29
CA SER A 19 -20.98 12.02 8.44
C SER A 19 -20.32 12.48 7.14
N LYS A 20 -20.68 11.89 5.99
CA LYS A 20 -19.98 12.05 4.71
C LYS A 20 -18.49 11.71 4.85
N ARG A 21 -18.23 10.58 5.50
CA ARG A 21 -16.92 9.98 5.77
C ARG A 21 -16.02 10.85 6.66
N ASN A 22 -16.56 11.62 7.61
CA ASN A 22 -15.79 12.54 8.45
C ASN A 22 -15.46 11.92 9.80
N PRO A 23 -14.22 11.46 10.03
CA PRO A 23 -13.90 10.76 11.27
C PRO A 23 -14.05 11.62 12.52
N LYS A 24 -13.81 12.94 12.41
CA LYS A 24 -13.95 13.88 13.54
C LYS A 24 -15.35 13.88 14.14
N LYS A 25 -16.38 13.56 13.34
CA LYS A 25 -17.77 13.49 13.80
C LYS A 25 -18.11 12.18 14.54
N CYS A 26 -17.25 11.17 14.44
CA CYS A 26 -17.45 9.83 15.01
C CYS A 26 -16.47 9.51 16.15
N LYS A 27 -15.77 10.53 16.68
CA LYS A 27 -14.68 10.38 17.64
C LYS A 27 -15.08 9.63 18.92
N ASN A 28 -16.28 9.88 19.45
CA ASN A 28 -16.75 9.17 20.65
C ASN A 28 -16.84 7.64 20.42
N ILE A 29 -17.33 7.23 19.24
CA ILE A 29 -17.45 5.81 18.87
C ILE A 29 -16.06 5.24 18.55
N GLU A 30 -15.17 6.06 18.00
CA GLU A 30 -13.77 5.68 17.78
C GLU A 30 -13.07 5.33 19.10
N ASP A 31 -13.25 6.12 20.16
CA ASP A 31 -12.65 5.87 21.47
C ASP A 31 -13.18 4.57 22.10
N GLU A 32 -14.47 4.27 21.92
CA GLU A 32 -15.05 2.97 22.30
C GLU A 32 -14.42 1.81 21.52
N LEU A 33 -14.23 1.98 20.20
CA LEU A 33 -13.63 0.97 19.34
C LEU A 33 -12.15 0.74 19.65
N ARG A 34 -11.41 1.79 20.03
CA ARG A 34 -10.03 1.69 20.55
C ARG A 34 -9.99 0.92 21.87
N THR A 35 -10.99 1.11 22.73
CA THR A 35 -11.12 0.34 23.98
C THR A 35 -11.39 -1.13 23.69
N CYS A 36 -12.24 -1.43 22.71
CA CYS A 36 -12.42 -2.78 22.20
C CYS A 36 -11.11 -3.39 21.70
N SER A 37 -10.36 -2.65 20.86
CA SER A 37 -9.07 -3.13 20.31
C SER A 37 -8.08 -3.50 21.41
N LYS A 38 -7.95 -2.67 22.45
CA LYS A 38 -7.09 -2.95 23.60
C LYS A 38 -7.53 -4.18 24.40
N LYS A 39 -8.85 -4.44 24.46
CA LYS A 39 -9.42 -5.56 25.23
C LYS A 39 -9.33 -6.88 24.48
N THR A 40 -9.57 -6.88 23.17
CA THR A 40 -9.60 -8.10 22.34
C THR A 40 -8.23 -8.42 21.74
N GLY A 41 -7.34 -7.43 21.65
CA GLY A 41 -6.10 -7.54 20.87
C GLY A 41 -6.32 -7.46 19.36
N GLU A 42 -7.56 -7.26 18.90
CA GLU A 42 -7.89 -7.16 17.48
C GLU A 42 -7.63 -5.74 16.96
N SER A 43 -7.13 -5.63 15.73
CA SER A 43 -7.08 -4.36 15.02
C SER A 43 -8.42 -4.07 14.33
N TYR A 44 -8.95 -2.86 14.51
CA TYR A 44 -10.12 -2.35 13.78
C TYR A 44 -9.76 -1.33 12.70
N CYS A 45 -8.47 -1.21 12.36
CA CYS A 45 -7.95 -0.35 11.29
C CYS A 45 -8.33 1.13 11.44
N ILE A 46 -8.43 1.60 12.68
CA ILE A 46 -8.96 2.93 12.99
C ILE A 46 -8.06 4.02 12.40
N ASP A 47 -6.75 3.87 12.56
CA ASP A 47 -5.78 4.85 12.09
C ASP A 47 -5.70 4.85 10.55
N GLU A 48 -5.76 3.68 9.91
CA GLU A 48 -5.79 3.53 8.46
C GLU A 48 -7.07 4.14 7.86
N ILE A 49 -8.23 3.90 8.50
CA ILE A 49 -9.50 4.55 8.10
C ILE A 49 -9.37 6.06 8.22
N ASN A 50 -8.88 6.56 9.35
CA ASN A 50 -8.75 8.00 9.58
C ASN A 50 -7.82 8.65 8.55
N ASN A 51 -6.66 8.04 8.29
CA ASN A 51 -5.70 8.52 7.29
C ASN A 51 -6.30 8.50 5.89
N LEU A 52 -6.95 7.40 5.48
CA LEU A 52 -7.61 7.29 4.18
C LEU A 52 -8.74 8.33 4.01
N MET A 53 -9.57 8.55 5.04
CA MET A 53 -10.66 9.51 5.01
C MET A 53 -10.17 10.97 5.03
N ASN A 54 -9.01 11.23 5.62
CA ASN A 54 -8.37 12.55 5.58
C ASN A 54 -7.72 12.79 4.22
N CYS A 55 -6.95 11.82 3.70
CA CYS A 55 -6.31 11.93 2.40
C CYS A 55 -7.35 12.04 1.28
N SER A 56 -8.40 11.21 1.27
CA SER A 56 -9.43 11.27 0.22
C SER A 56 -10.19 12.60 0.14
N ARG A 57 -10.16 13.44 1.19
CA ARG A 57 -10.68 14.82 1.15
C ARG A 57 -9.71 15.82 0.52
N SER A 58 -8.42 15.61 0.73
CA SER A 58 -7.34 16.48 0.29
C SER A 58 -6.20 15.59 -0.20
N PRO A 59 -6.35 14.99 -1.39
CA PRO A 59 -5.45 13.94 -1.86
C PRO A 59 -4.05 14.48 -2.09
N ASP A 60 -3.05 13.66 -1.78
CA ASP A 60 -1.66 13.91 -2.14
C ASP A 60 -1.41 13.56 -3.63
N PRO A 61 -0.22 13.85 -4.19
CA PRO A 61 0.09 13.56 -5.59
C PRO A 61 -0.03 12.08 -5.99
N SER A 62 0.11 11.15 -5.04
CA SER A 62 -0.12 9.71 -5.24
C SER A 62 -1.58 9.30 -5.18
N SER A 63 -2.50 10.26 -5.00
CA SER A 63 -3.95 10.01 -4.88
C SER A 63 -4.29 9.02 -3.75
N CYS A 64 -3.60 9.13 -2.61
CA CYS A 64 -3.80 8.30 -1.43
C CYS A 64 -3.50 6.80 -1.62
N ALA A 65 -2.70 6.45 -2.63
CA ALA A 65 -2.43 5.05 -2.96
C ALA A 65 -1.86 4.26 -1.77
N LYS A 66 -1.00 4.92 -0.96
CA LYS A 66 -0.41 4.32 0.25
C LYS A 66 -1.49 4.02 1.29
N GLU A 67 -2.37 4.97 1.57
CA GLU A 67 -3.46 4.84 2.54
C GLU A 67 -4.46 3.76 2.12
N PHE A 68 -4.75 3.65 0.82
CA PHE A 68 -5.60 2.57 0.29
C PHE A 68 -5.00 1.20 0.54
N LEU A 69 -3.70 1.03 0.27
CA LEU A 69 -3.01 -0.24 0.52
C LEU A 69 -2.99 -0.57 2.01
N LEU A 70 -2.60 0.38 2.87
CA LEU A 70 -2.52 0.17 4.31
C LEU A 70 -3.87 -0.23 4.90
N PHE A 71 -4.96 0.45 4.50
CA PHE A 71 -6.31 0.07 4.93
C PHE A 71 -6.71 -1.33 4.42
N ARG A 72 -6.42 -1.63 3.15
CA ARG A 72 -6.73 -2.94 2.54
C ARG A 72 -5.96 -4.09 3.17
N GLU A 73 -4.72 -3.87 3.60
CA GLU A 73 -3.89 -4.87 4.24
C GLU A 73 -4.25 -5.01 5.73
N CYS A 74 -4.57 -3.92 6.43
CA CYS A 74 -5.07 -4.00 7.80
C CYS A 74 -6.41 -4.75 7.91
N ASN A 75 -7.32 -4.57 6.94
CA ASN A 75 -8.65 -5.19 6.99
C ASN A 75 -8.64 -6.69 6.62
N ARG A 76 -7.47 -7.32 6.45
CA ARG A 76 -7.36 -8.76 6.27
C ARG A 76 -7.62 -9.51 7.59
N PRO A 77 -8.40 -10.61 7.57
CA PRO A 77 -8.66 -11.40 8.77
C PRO A 77 -7.42 -12.02 9.41
N ASP A 78 -6.45 -12.45 8.61
CA ASP A 78 -5.19 -13.07 9.04
C ASP A 78 -4.04 -12.07 9.21
N GLY A 79 -4.34 -10.76 9.14
CA GLY A 79 -3.35 -9.70 9.25
C GLY A 79 -2.75 -9.24 7.92
N PRO A 80 -1.91 -8.20 7.93
CA PRO A 80 -1.35 -7.62 6.72
C PRO A 80 -0.33 -8.56 6.08
N HIS A 81 -0.48 -8.80 4.78
CA HIS A 81 0.51 -9.54 3.99
C HIS A 81 1.61 -8.62 3.48
N ILE A 82 1.23 -7.40 3.09
CA ILE A 82 2.17 -6.41 2.54
C ILE A 82 2.22 -5.24 3.51
N VAL A 83 3.43 -4.89 3.94
CA VAL A 83 3.74 -3.77 4.81
C VAL A 83 4.71 -2.81 4.11
N ILE A 84 4.81 -1.59 4.64
CA ILE A 84 5.78 -0.60 4.17
C ILE A 84 6.90 -0.49 5.21
N GLU A 85 8.11 -0.87 4.83
CA GLU A 85 9.31 -0.80 5.68
C GLU A 85 10.44 -0.13 4.89
N ASP A 86 11.14 0.84 5.48
CA ASP A 86 12.27 1.55 4.85
C ASP A 86 11.98 2.06 3.42
N ASN A 87 10.77 2.64 3.22
CA ASN A 87 10.26 3.10 1.92
C ASN A 87 10.17 1.99 0.84
N LYS A 88 9.96 0.74 1.24
CA LYS A 88 9.76 -0.41 0.36
C LYS A 88 8.51 -1.19 0.75
N TYR A 89 7.88 -1.80 -0.25
CA TYR A 89 6.87 -2.82 -0.02
C TYR A 89 7.56 -4.14 0.35
N VAL A 90 7.19 -4.69 1.50
CA VAL A 90 7.74 -5.92 2.05
C VAL A 90 6.60 -6.89 2.35
N ILE A 91 6.76 -8.15 1.95
CA ILE A 91 5.84 -9.24 2.28
C ILE A 91 6.20 -9.78 3.66
N THR A 92 5.21 -9.89 4.54
CA THR A 92 5.42 -10.48 5.86
C THR A 92 5.86 -11.94 5.75
N LYS A 93 6.83 -12.35 6.57
CA LYS A 93 7.46 -13.68 6.49
C LYS A 93 6.46 -14.83 6.58
N GLU A 94 5.40 -14.65 7.35
CA GLU A 94 4.31 -15.62 7.56
C GLU A 94 3.45 -15.87 6.32
N HIS A 95 3.58 -15.04 5.29
CA HIS A 95 2.78 -15.12 4.06
C HIS A 95 3.63 -15.23 2.80
N LEU A 96 4.95 -15.35 2.92
CA LEU A 96 5.88 -15.41 1.78
C LEU A 96 5.56 -16.57 0.83
N ASP A 97 5.15 -17.72 1.37
CA ASP A 97 4.76 -18.92 0.64
C ASP A 97 3.54 -18.71 -0.27
N LYS A 98 2.72 -17.70 0.01
CA LYS A 98 1.58 -17.32 -0.82
C LYS A 98 1.98 -16.53 -2.07
N TYR A 99 3.25 -16.13 -2.22
CA TYR A 99 3.74 -15.29 -3.31
C TYR A 99 4.91 -15.95 -4.05
N ASN A 100 4.93 -15.81 -5.39
CA ASN A 100 6.04 -16.30 -6.21
C ASN A 100 7.20 -15.29 -6.21
N VAL A 101 7.93 -15.21 -5.11
CA VAL A 101 9.03 -14.26 -4.88
C VAL A 101 10.27 -14.97 -4.34
N ASN A 102 11.44 -14.44 -4.67
CA ASN A 102 12.72 -14.96 -4.15
C ASN A 102 13.13 -14.29 -2.82
N ASP A 103 12.59 -13.10 -2.54
CA ASP A 103 12.80 -12.34 -1.31
C ASP A 103 11.49 -11.67 -0.88
N SER A 104 11.40 -11.33 0.40
CA SER A 104 10.29 -10.57 0.99
C SER A 104 10.17 -9.14 0.44
N THR A 105 11.26 -8.53 -0.02
CA THR A 105 11.24 -7.18 -0.57
C THR A 105 10.67 -7.19 -2.00
N ILE A 106 9.50 -6.56 -2.20
CA ILE A 106 8.90 -6.40 -3.53
C ILE A 106 9.62 -5.27 -4.30
N GLY A 107 9.83 -4.12 -3.66
CA GLY A 107 10.45 -2.95 -4.29
C GLY A 107 10.18 -1.63 -3.58
N SER A 108 10.74 -0.55 -4.12
CA SER A 108 10.52 0.82 -3.62
C SER A 108 9.04 1.21 -3.70
N VAL A 109 8.56 1.94 -2.69
CA VAL A 109 7.22 2.56 -2.69
C VAL A 109 7.13 3.68 -3.72
N GLU A 110 8.26 4.32 -4.01
CA GLU A 110 8.36 5.43 -4.94
C GLU A 110 8.98 4.99 -6.27
N ALA A 111 8.45 5.55 -7.36
CA ALA A 111 8.98 5.32 -8.69
C ALA A 111 10.40 5.93 -8.80
N PRO A 112 11.30 5.30 -9.57
CA PRO A 112 12.62 5.86 -9.78
C PRO A 112 12.53 7.19 -10.54
N GLU A 113 13.38 8.14 -10.15
CA GLU A 113 13.51 9.39 -10.89
C GLU A 113 14.10 9.17 -12.28
N ARG A 114 13.70 10.02 -13.23
CA ARG A 114 14.28 10.01 -14.57
C ARG A 114 15.76 10.36 -14.48
N ASN A 115 16.61 9.40 -14.82
CA ASN A 115 18.06 9.57 -14.84
C ASN A 115 18.65 8.89 -16.08
N ASN A 116 19.29 9.67 -16.96
CA ASN A 116 19.86 9.16 -18.21
C ASN A 116 20.92 8.08 -17.98
N SER A 117 21.73 8.20 -16.94
CA SER A 117 22.73 7.19 -16.58
C SER A 117 22.08 5.85 -16.20
N ASN A 118 20.96 5.90 -15.47
CA ASN A 118 20.18 4.70 -15.16
C ASN A 118 19.59 4.08 -16.43
N THR A 119 19.07 4.89 -17.35
CA THR A 119 18.54 4.42 -18.64
C THR A 119 19.64 3.74 -19.47
N VAL A 120 20.81 4.36 -19.61
CA VAL A 120 21.94 3.79 -20.37
C VAL A 120 22.41 2.49 -19.73
N SER A 121 22.60 2.47 -18.40
CA SER A 121 22.98 1.26 -17.67
C SER A 121 21.97 0.12 -17.85
N PHE A 122 20.69 0.43 -17.80
CA PHE A 122 19.62 -0.54 -18.05
C PHE A 122 19.65 -1.07 -19.49
N LEU A 123 19.82 -0.20 -20.49
CA LEU A 123 19.91 -0.60 -21.89
C LEU A 123 21.11 -1.52 -22.15
N GLU A 124 22.28 -1.23 -21.58
CA GLU A 124 23.46 -2.10 -21.71
C GLU A 124 23.21 -3.48 -21.10
N LYS A 125 22.58 -3.54 -19.91
CA LYS A 125 22.17 -4.81 -19.30
C LYS A 125 21.21 -5.59 -20.20
N MET A 126 20.21 -4.92 -20.77
CA MET A 126 19.27 -5.57 -21.70
C MET A 126 19.96 -6.11 -22.96
N LYS A 127 20.89 -5.35 -23.57
CA LYS A 127 21.66 -5.82 -24.74
C LYS A 127 22.45 -7.08 -24.43
N ALA A 128 23.09 -7.12 -23.25
CA ALA A 128 23.85 -8.27 -22.79
C ALA A 128 22.94 -9.49 -22.58
N THR A 129 21.82 -9.32 -21.87
CA THR A 129 20.84 -10.39 -21.59
C THR A 129 20.20 -10.94 -22.86
N LEU A 130 19.91 -10.08 -23.84
CA LEU A 130 19.30 -10.48 -25.11
C LEU A 130 20.33 -10.94 -26.16
N HIS A 131 21.63 -10.93 -25.83
CA HIS A 131 22.73 -11.28 -26.73
C HIS A 131 22.70 -10.55 -28.08
N LEU A 132 22.29 -9.27 -28.08
CA LEU A 132 22.13 -8.51 -29.31
C LEU A 132 23.49 -8.02 -29.85
N LYS A 133 24.15 -8.85 -30.65
CA LYS A 133 25.50 -8.59 -31.20
C LYS A 133 25.60 -7.36 -32.12
N ASN A 134 24.51 -6.99 -32.78
CA ASN A 134 24.47 -5.91 -33.78
C ASN A 134 23.53 -4.76 -33.38
N PHE A 135 23.14 -4.66 -32.11
CA PHE A 135 22.23 -3.60 -31.69
C PHE A 135 22.94 -2.24 -31.76
N LYS A 136 22.48 -1.39 -32.67
CA LYS A 136 22.71 0.05 -32.64
C LYS A 136 21.42 0.73 -32.25
N GLU A 137 21.46 1.50 -31.16
CA GLU A 137 20.38 2.44 -30.86
C GLU A 137 20.30 3.42 -32.03
N LYS A 138 19.17 3.42 -32.76
CA LYS A 138 19.01 4.11 -34.06
C LYS A 138 19.81 3.47 -35.21
N PHE A 139 19.75 2.14 -35.35
CA PHE A 139 20.22 1.49 -36.57
C PHE A 139 19.48 2.07 -37.78
N VAL A 140 20.24 2.70 -38.68
CA VAL A 140 19.74 3.21 -39.95
C VAL A 140 20.46 2.43 -41.04
N ALA A 141 19.72 1.56 -41.74
CA ALA A 141 20.26 0.73 -42.82
C ALA A 141 20.72 1.58 -44.01
N TYR A 142 20.03 2.69 -44.26
CA TYR A 142 20.36 3.67 -45.27
C TYR A 142 19.89 5.05 -44.79
N LYS A 143 20.80 6.02 -44.78
CA LYS A 143 20.51 7.42 -44.43
C LYS A 143 20.79 8.25 -45.70
N TRP A 144 19.77 8.95 -46.17
CA TRP A 144 19.88 9.92 -47.27
C TRP A 144 20.90 11.01 -46.96
#